data_AF-A0A9W5YEU3-F1
#
_entry.id   AF-A0A9W5YEU3-F1
#
_cell.length_a   1.000
_cell.length_b   1.000
_cell.length_c   1.000
_cell.angle_alpha   90.00
_cell.angle_beta   90.00
_cell.angle_gamma   90.00
#
_symmetry.space_group_name_H-M   'P 1'
#
loop_
_entity.id
_entity.type
_entity.pdbx_description
1 polymer ?
#
loop_
_entity_poly.entity_id
_entity_poly.type
_entity_poly.pdbx_seq_one_letter_code
_entity_poly.pdbx_strand_id
1 'polypeptide(L)'
;MKINKKTSIICIIISIIFGTLTFILQQCNELSLSIVASIFASFIVSTVVALIGYFHEREKILNDINDNMRSLYINLLAIKDIMGKIVPEVASITDLRELDYNIIESLASLNIEFMQKMGLEYYNGFSKSSKLPEIINELISFKKEQYKLKYLVTNLYKDTLNYELNEFKIKNVRLQGTKIPTDSVSNQTDYKNFINIKTAKLHEYVAGLIIQLNKLAEEFNKCNRSKLKWSEFKDDLQQETNY
;
A
#
# COMPACT_ATOMS: atom_id res chain seq x y z
N MET A 1 9.89 14.25 2.76
CA MET A 1 10.27 15.06 3.95
C MET A 1 9.09 15.00 4.93
N LYS A 2 9.25 15.13 6.26
CA LYS A 2 8.06 15.15 7.12
C LYS A 2 7.27 16.43 6.83
N ILE A 3 5.96 16.32 6.59
CA ILE A 3 5.09 17.49 6.42
C ILE A 3 5.21 18.36 7.68
N ASN A 4 5.86 19.53 7.55
CA ASN A 4 6.19 20.36 8.68
C ASN A 4 5.08 21.38 8.99
N LYS A 5 3.87 20.86 9.23
CA LYS A 5 2.68 21.63 9.63
C LYS A 5 2.99 22.60 10.78
N LYS A 6 3.84 22.19 11.72
CA LYS A 6 4.24 23.00 12.88
C LYS A 6 4.97 24.27 12.44
N THR A 7 5.91 24.18 11.50
CA THR A 7 6.63 25.33 10.96
C THR A 7 5.67 26.31 10.28
N SER A 8 4.76 25.83 9.43
CA SER A 8 3.78 26.71 8.77
C SER A 8 2.87 27.40 9.79
N ILE A 9 2.42 26.71 10.84
CA ILE A 9 1.60 27.31 11.92
C ILE A 9 2.39 28.38 12.69
N ILE A 10 3.64 28.08 13.06
CA ILE A 10 4.50 29.03 13.79
C ILE A 10 4.71 30.30 12.95
N CYS A 11 5.02 30.15 11.66
CA CYS A 11 5.19 31.28 10.75
C CYS A 11 3.91 32.13 10.62
N ILE A 12 2.73 31.50 10.54
CA ILE A 12 1.44 32.21 10.53
C ILE A 12 1.21 32.99 11.83
N ILE A 13 1.43 32.36 13.00
CA ILE A 13 1.24 33.02 14.30
C ILE A 13 2.17 34.23 14.45
N ILE A 14 3.45 34.06 14.10
CA ILE A 14 4.43 35.15 14.17
C ILE A 14 4.04 36.28 13.22
N SER A 15 3.60 35.96 12.00
CA SER A 15 3.12 36.97 11.05
C SER A 15 1.91 37.76 11.60
N ILE A 16 0.96 37.09 12.26
CA ILE A 16 -0.18 37.78 12.89
C ILE A 16 0.29 38.72 14.00
N ILE A 17 1.20 38.26 14.88
CA ILE A 17 1.73 39.07 15.99
C ILE A 17 2.48 40.31 15.48
N PHE A 18 3.37 40.16 14.50
CA PHE A 18 4.11 41.30 13.96
C PHE A 18 3.21 42.24 13.14
N GLY A 19 2.21 41.70 12.43
CA GLY A 19 1.21 42.50 11.71
C GLY A 19 0.34 43.35 12.65
N THR A 20 -0.12 42.79 13.78
CA THR A 20 -0.85 43.57 14.79
C THR A 20 0.04 44.60 15.47
N LEU A 21 1.31 44.25 15.75
CA LEU A 21 2.28 45.18 16.33
C LEU A 21 2.58 46.37 15.40
N THR A 22 2.73 46.14 14.09
CA THR A 22 2.89 47.24 13.12
C THR A 22 1.70 48.18 13.12
N PHE A 23 0.47 47.66 13.20
CA PHE A 23 -0.75 48.47 13.21
C PHE A 23 -0.84 49.34 14.47
N ILE A 24 -0.46 48.81 15.64
CA ILE A 24 -0.46 49.55 16.90
C ILE A 24 0.63 50.64 16.90
N LEU A 25 1.84 50.30 16.46
CA LEU A 25 3.00 51.21 16.48
C LEU A 25 2.91 52.33 15.44
N GLN A 26 2.05 52.19 14.43
CA GLN A 26 1.80 53.18 13.40
C GLN A 26 1.39 54.55 13.97
N GLN A 27 0.83 54.60 15.18
CA GLN A 27 0.39 55.83 15.83
C GLN A 27 1.39 56.44 16.82
N CYS A 28 2.53 55.77 17.10
CA CYS A 28 3.38 56.15 18.25
C CYS A 28 4.82 56.57 17.91
N ASN A 29 5.53 55.88 17.00
CA ASN A 29 6.96 56.14 16.78
C ASN A 29 7.47 55.62 15.41
N GLU A 30 8.05 56.48 14.57
CA GLU A 30 8.54 56.13 13.22
C GLU A 30 9.72 55.16 13.22
N LEU A 31 10.67 55.31 14.15
CA LEU A 31 11.89 54.49 14.17
C LEU A 31 11.55 53.03 14.55
N SER A 32 10.70 52.86 15.57
CA SER A 32 10.17 51.55 15.96
C SER A 32 9.30 50.93 14.87
N LEU A 33 8.50 51.74 14.15
CA LEU A 33 7.68 51.26 13.04
C LEU A 33 8.55 50.69 11.91
N SER A 34 9.65 51.36 11.52
CA SER A 34 10.52 50.88 10.43
C SER A 34 11.18 49.52 10.76
N ILE A 35 11.64 49.35 12.00
CA ILE A 35 12.27 48.12 12.47
C ILE A 35 11.24 46.99 12.45
N VAL A 36 10.07 47.20 13.06
CA VAL A 36 9.01 46.18 13.13
C VAL A 36 8.46 45.84 11.74
N ALA A 37 8.31 46.82 10.85
CA ALA A 37 7.88 46.60 9.46
C ALA A 37 8.90 45.76 8.66
N SER A 38 10.20 45.99 8.82
CA SER A 38 11.24 45.19 8.16
C SER A 38 11.24 43.72 8.63
N ILE A 39 11.03 43.51 9.93
CA ILE A 39 10.92 42.17 10.53
C ILE A 39 9.65 41.48 10.03
N PHE A 40 8.53 42.20 9.99
CA PHE A 40 7.26 41.70 9.48
C PHE A 40 7.36 41.26 8.01
N ALA A 41 7.98 42.07 7.14
CA ALA A 41 8.20 41.72 5.74
C ALA A 41 9.03 40.42 5.59
N SER A 42 10.07 40.25 6.42
CA SER A 42 10.89 39.03 6.45
C SER A 42 10.09 37.80 6.88
N PHE A 43 9.17 37.94 7.84
CA PHE A 43 8.29 36.86 8.28
C PHE A 43 7.20 36.50 7.26
N ILE A 44 6.69 37.46 6.48
CA ILE A 44 5.78 37.15 5.38
C ILE A 44 6.46 36.22 4.38
N VAL A 45 7.67 36.55 3.92
CA VAL A 45 8.42 35.72 2.98
C VAL A 45 8.65 34.32 3.55
N SER A 46 9.09 34.23 4.81
CA SER A 46 9.27 32.94 5.50
C SER A 46 7.97 32.12 5.59
N THR A 47 6.84 32.77 5.85
CA THR A 47 5.52 32.13 5.92
C THR A 47 5.09 31.60 4.57
N VAL A 48 5.28 32.38 3.50
CA VAL A 48 4.96 31.96 2.13
C VAL A 48 5.81 30.75 1.75
N VAL A 49 7.12 30.77 2.01
CA VAL A 49 8.01 29.63 1.73
C VAL A 49 7.59 28.40 2.52
N ALA A 50 7.28 28.54 3.81
CA ALA A 50 6.83 27.44 4.66
C ALA A 50 5.47 26.86 4.23
N LEU A 51 4.55 27.70 3.72
CA LEU A 51 3.27 27.26 3.17
C LEU A 51 3.45 26.52 1.85
N ILE A 52 4.26 27.06 0.92
CA ILE A 52 4.58 26.41 -0.35
C ILE A 52 5.21 25.04 -0.09
N GLY A 53 6.21 24.97 0.79
CA GLY A 53 6.86 23.71 1.15
C GLY A 53 5.88 22.70 1.76
N TYR A 54 4.96 23.14 2.61
CA TYR A 54 3.91 22.28 3.17
C TYR A 54 2.98 21.73 2.09
N PHE A 55 2.45 22.60 1.22
CA PHE A 55 1.50 22.18 0.19
C PHE A 55 2.16 21.28 -0.85
N HIS A 56 3.40 21.56 -1.22
CA HIS A 56 4.18 20.73 -2.13
C HIS A 56 4.41 19.31 -1.59
N GLU A 57 4.90 19.18 -0.35
CA GLU A 57 5.10 17.84 0.25
C GLU A 57 3.77 17.10 0.46
N ARG A 58 2.69 17.82 0.80
CA ARG A 58 1.36 17.23 0.91
C ARG A 58 0.87 16.70 -0.43
N GLU A 59 0.97 17.49 -1.49
CA GLU A 59 0.57 17.07 -2.84
C GLU A 59 1.40 15.89 -3.33
N LYS A 60 2.71 15.90 -3.09
CA LYS A 60 3.59 14.78 -3.39
C LYS A 60 3.11 13.48 -2.72
N ILE A 61 2.83 13.51 -1.42
CA ILE A 61 2.32 12.33 -0.70
C ILE A 61 0.97 11.86 -1.28
N LEU A 62 0.08 12.78 -1.64
CA LEU A 62 -1.22 12.41 -2.22
C LEU A 62 -1.08 11.78 -3.61
N ASN A 63 -0.11 12.24 -4.41
CA ASN A 63 0.23 11.62 -5.69
C ASN A 63 0.85 10.24 -5.49
N ASP A 64 1.81 10.11 -4.57
CA ASP A 64 2.43 8.84 -4.21
C ASP A 64 1.37 7.82 -3.73
N ILE A 65 0.38 8.26 -2.93
CA ILE A 65 -0.75 7.42 -2.53
C ILE A 65 -1.54 6.93 -3.75
N ASN A 66 -1.91 7.84 -4.65
CA ASN A 66 -2.70 7.50 -5.83
C ASN A 66 -1.98 6.49 -6.74
N ASP A 67 -0.70 6.74 -7.04
CA ASP A 67 0.06 5.90 -7.98
C ASP A 67 0.36 4.51 -7.39
N ASN A 68 0.70 4.46 -6.09
CA ASN A 68 0.92 3.18 -5.43
C ASN A 68 -0.38 2.42 -5.17
N MET A 69 -1.53 3.07 -5.01
CA MET A 69 -2.82 2.37 -4.93
C MET A 69 -3.18 1.69 -6.25
N ARG A 70 -2.91 2.34 -7.39
CA ARG A 70 -3.07 1.74 -8.73
C ARG A 70 -2.15 0.53 -8.91
N SER A 71 -0.87 0.70 -8.56
CA SER A 71 0.13 -0.38 -8.64
C SER A 71 -0.28 -1.57 -7.75
N LEU A 72 -0.74 -1.29 -6.54
CA LEU A 72 -1.22 -2.30 -5.60
C LEU A 72 -2.46 -3.03 -6.12
N TYR A 73 -3.39 -2.31 -6.77
CA TYR A 73 -4.59 -2.90 -7.35
C TYR A 73 -4.26 -3.86 -8.48
N ILE A 74 -3.40 -3.45 -9.42
CA ILE A 74 -2.92 -4.30 -10.53
C ILE A 74 -2.23 -5.55 -9.97
N ASN A 75 -1.38 -5.36 -8.97
CA ASN A 75 -0.62 -6.47 -8.38
C ASN A 75 -1.52 -7.48 -7.64
N LEU A 76 -2.56 -7.00 -6.94
CA LEU A 76 -3.56 -7.88 -6.32
C LEU A 76 -4.41 -8.63 -7.36
N LEU A 77 -4.75 -8.01 -8.50
CA LEU A 77 -5.42 -8.70 -9.60
C LEU A 77 -4.52 -9.81 -10.16
N ALA A 78 -3.24 -9.55 -10.41
CA ALA A 78 -2.30 -10.56 -10.87
C ALA A 78 -2.19 -11.74 -9.88
N ILE A 79 -2.07 -11.46 -8.58
CA ILE A 79 -2.08 -12.51 -7.53
C ILE A 79 -3.36 -13.35 -7.62
N LYS A 80 -4.53 -12.70 -7.70
CA LYS A 80 -5.82 -13.38 -7.80
C LYS A 80 -5.88 -14.26 -9.04
N ASP A 81 -5.49 -13.75 -10.20
CA ASP A 81 -5.63 -14.47 -11.46
C ASP A 81 -4.66 -15.65 -11.57
N ILE A 82 -3.43 -15.51 -11.07
CA ILE A 82 -2.48 -16.63 -10.95
C ILE A 82 -3.04 -17.70 -10.00
N MET A 83 -3.52 -17.32 -8.81
CA MET A 83 -4.14 -18.27 -7.88
C MET A 83 -5.36 -18.96 -8.50
N GLY A 84 -6.19 -18.23 -9.24
CA GLY A 84 -7.37 -18.77 -9.92
C GLY A 84 -7.03 -19.84 -10.97
N LYS A 85 -5.87 -19.74 -11.62
CA LYS A 85 -5.33 -20.77 -12.52
C LYS A 85 -4.77 -21.98 -11.75
N ILE A 86 -4.08 -21.72 -10.64
CA ILE A 86 -3.47 -22.76 -9.80
C ILE A 86 -4.53 -23.67 -9.16
N VAL A 87 -5.60 -23.13 -8.59
CA VAL A 87 -6.63 -23.91 -7.84
C VAL A 87 -7.14 -25.16 -8.59
N PRO A 88 -7.57 -25.07 -9.87
CA PRO A 88 -8.00 -26.25 -10.61
C PRO A 88 -6.84 -27.19 -11.01
N GLU A 89 -5.63 -26.67 -11.19
CA GLU A 89 -4.47 -27.43 -11.66
C GLU A 89 -3.76 -28.24 -10.57
N VAL A 90 -3.86 -27.82 -9.30
CA VAL A 90 -3.22 -28.52 -8.18
C VAL A 90 -3.67 -29.98 -8.10
N ALA A 91 -4.93 -30.29 -8.43
CA ALA A 91 -5.42 -31.66 -8.39
C ALA A 91 -4.75 -32.58 -9.42
N SER A 92 -4.52 -32.08 -10.64
CA SER A 92 -4.06 -32.87 -11.79
C SER A 92 -2.55 -32.88 -11.97
N ILE A 93 -1.82 -31.89 -11.46
CA ILE A 93 -0.39 -31.77 -11.71
C ILE A 93 0.44 -32.79 -10.94
N THR A 94 1.55 -33.24 -11.51
CA THR A 94 2.44 -34.23 -10.85
C THR A 94 3.53 -33.56 -10.01
N ASP A 95 3.84 -32.30 -10.27
CA ASP A 95 4.90 -31.52 -9.64
C ASP A 95 4.37 -30.11 -9.33
N LEU A 96 4.35 -29.71 -8.05
CA LEU A 96 3.84 -28.39 -7.66
C LEU A 96 4.80 -27.26 -8.02
N ARG A 97 6.05 -27.55 -8.43
CA ARG A 97 7.03 -26.54 -8.87
C ARG A 97 6.70 -25.95 -10.23
N GLU A 98 5.87 -26.64 -11.00
CA GLU A 98 5.35 -26.13 -12.27
C GLU A 98 4.31 -25.02 -12.06
N LEU A 99 3.84 -24.83 -10.81
CA LEU A 99 2.88 -23.78 -10.44
C LEU A 99 3.60 -22.54 -9.89
N ASP A 100 3.06 -21.37 -10.21
CA ASP A 100 3.67 -20.06 -9.97
C ASP A 100 3.59 -19.55 -8.50
N TYR A 101 3.71 -20.44 -7.51
CA TYR A 101 3.66 -20.06 -6.08
C TYR A 101 4.77 -19.10 -5.65
N ASN A 102 5.96 -19.20 -6.26
CA ASN A 102 7.08 -18.27 -6.03
C ASN A 102 6.79 -16.87 -6.58
N ILE A 103 6.09 -16.78 -7.73
CA ILE A 103 5.67 -15.51 -8.32
C ILE A 103 4.65 -14.85 -7.39
N ILE A 104 3.67 -15.60 -6.89
CA ILE A 104 2.69 -15.08 -5.92
C ILE A 104 3.39 -14.51 -4.68
N GLU A 105 4.40 -15.20 -4.14
CA GLU A 105 5.19 -14.72 -2.99
C GLU A 105 5.93 -13.41 -3.31
N SER A 106 6.55 -13.34 -4.49
CA SER A 106 7.24 -12.14 -4.97
C SER A 106 6.28 -10.96 -5.13
N LEU A 107 5.10 -11.18 -5.71
CA LEU A 107 4.05 -10.17 -5.85
C LEU A 107 3.54 -9.71 -4.47
N ALA A 108 3.30 -10.63 -3.53
CA ALA A 108 2.87 -10.27 -2.18
C ALA A 108 3.94 -9.45 -1.43
N SER A 109 5.22 -9.66 -1.74
CA SER A 109 6.32 -8.82 -1.25
C SER A 109 6.29 -7.41 -1.86
N LEU A 110 6.02 -7.28 -3.15
CA LEU A 110 5.87 -5.98 -3.82
C LEU A 110 4.73 -5.14 -3.23
N ASN A 111 3.63 -5.76 -2.79
CA ASN A 111 2.55 -5.04 -2.10
C ASN A 111 3.06 -4.24 -0.90
N ILE A 112 4.03 -4.77 -0.16
CA ILE A 112 4.62 -4.10 1.00
C ILE A 112 5.40 -2.86 0.56
N GLU A 113 6.16 -2.96 -0.54
CA GLU A 113 6.90 -1.83 -1.09
C GLU A 113 5.97 -0.71 -1.55
N PHE A 114 4.86 -1.05 -2.24
CA PHE A 114 3.85 -0.06 -2.64
C PHE A 114 3.28 0.66 -1.41
N MET A 115 2.90 -0.08 -0.35
CA MET A 115 2.39 0.52 0.88
C MET A 115 3.42 1.39 1.61
N GLN A 116 4.72 1.09 1.51
CA GLN A 116 5.78 1.91 2.08
C GLN A 116 6.00 3.20 1.26
N LYS A 117 6.01 3.09 -0.06
CA LYS A 117 6.19 4.23 -0.99
C LYS A 117 5.07 5.27 -0.90
N MET A 118 3.87 4.89 -0.44
CA MET A 118 2.76 5.82 -0.17
C MET A 118 3.06 6.87 0.90
N GLY A 119 4.04 6.66 1.79
CA GLY A 119 4.41 7.66 2.81
C GLY A 119 3.30 8.03 3.80
N LEU A 120 2.33 7.13 4.04
CA LEU A 120 1.11 7.38 4.82
C LEU A 120 1.39 7.99 6.21
N GLU A 121 2.47 7.56 6.87
CA GLU A 121 2.88 8.00 8.21
C GLU A 121 3.36 9.45 8.26
N TYR A 122 3.67 10.04 7.10
CA TYR A 122 4.11 11.42 6.97
C TYR A 122 2.96 12.39 6.67
N TYR A 123 1.76 11.88 6.41
CA TYR A 123 0.60 12.71 6.15
C TYR A 123 0.16 13.47 7.43
N ASN A 124 0.06 14.79 7.33
CA ASN A 124 -0.40 15.65 8.40
C ASN A 124 -1.25 16.79 7.85
N GLY A 125 -2.56 16.54 7.74
CA GLY A 125 -3.53 17.54 7.29
C GLY A 125 -3.72 18.68 8.28
N PHE A 126 -4.04 19.89 7.80
CA PHE A 126 -4.39 21.02 8.67
C PHE A 126 -5.64 20.76 9.51
N SER A 127 -6.66 20.14 8.92
CA SER A 127 -7.91 19.79 9.61
C SER A 127 -8.03 18.29 9.87
N LYS A 128 -8.27 17.93 11.14
CA LYS A 128 -8.58 16.56 11.57
C LYS A 128 -10.01 16.13 11.21
N SER A 129 -10.91 17.07 10.92
CA SER A 129 -12.33 16.81 10.63
C SER A 129 -12.63 16.59 9.14
N SER A 130 -11.60 16.50 8.30
CA SER A 130 -11.78 16.20 6.88
C SER A 130 -11.83 14.68 6.65
N LYS A 131 -12.53 14.26 5.59
CA LYS A 131 -12.67 12.84 5.20
C LYS A 131 -11.34 12.20 4.78
N LEU A 132 -10.35 13.00 4.35
CA LEU A 132 -9.07 12.53 3.85
C LEU A 132 -8.17 11.88 4.94
N PRO A 133 -7.97 12.48 6.14
CA PRO A 133 -7.36 11.81 7.28
C PRO A 133 -7.99 10.46 7.66
N GLU A 134 -9.32 10.34 7.57
CA GLU A 134 -10.04 9.09 7.85
C GLU A 134 -9.64 8.00 6.84
N ILE A 135 -9.71 8.31 5.54
CA ILE A 135 -9.28 7.40 4.47
C ILE A 135 -7.81 6.99 4.63
N ILE A 136 -6.93 7.91 5.05
CA ILE A 136 -5.52 7.60 5.28
C ILE A 136 -5.34 6.64 6.46
N ASN A 137 -6.12 6.79 7.53
CA ASN A 137 -6.11 5.83 8.64
C ASN A 137 -6.64 4.45 8.22
N GLU A 138 -7.65 4.40 7.33
CA GLU A 138 -8.10 3.15 6.74
C GLU A 138 -7.02 2.51 5.86
N LEU A 139 -6.28 3.29 5.06
CA LEU A 139 -5.13 2.80 4.30
C LEU A 139 -4.00 2.28 5.20
N ILE A 140 -3.75 2.92 6.35
CA ILE A 140 -2.81 2.42 7.36
C ILE A 140 -3.30 1.08 7.94
N SER A 141 -4.60 0.90 8.10
CA SER A 141 -5.17 -0.39 8.52
C SER A 141 -5.05 -1.43 7.41
N PHE A 142 -5.31 -1.06 6.16
CA PHE A 142 -5.13 -1.90 4.98
C PHE A 142 -3.68 -2.36 4.81
N LYS A 143 -2.69 -1.53 5.18
CA LYS A 143 -1.27 -1.90 5.21
C LYS A 143 -1.06 -3.18 6.04
N LYS A 144 -1.76 -3.34 7.16
CA LYS A 144 -1.65 -4.54 8.01
C LYS A 144 -2.19 -5.78 7.31
N GLU A 145 -3.28 -5.65 6.56
CA GLU A 145 -3.82 -6.75 5.74
C GLU A 145 -2.83 -7.16 4.64
N GLN A 146 -2.08 -6.22 4.04
CA GLN A 146 -1.02 -6.56 3.08
C GLN A 146 0.13 -7.35 3.73
N TYR A 147 0.56 -6.99 4.94
CA TYR A 147 1.53 -7.79 5.69
C TYR A 147 1.01 -9.20 6.02
N LYS A 148 -0.28 -9.30 6.36
CA LYS A 148 -0.93 -10.59 6.60
C LYS A 148 -0.99 -11.42 5.33
N LEU A 149 -1.34 -10.83 4.18
CA LEU A 149 -1.30 -11.50 2.88
C LEU A 149 0.09 -12.06 2.60
N LYS A 150 1.14 -11.23 2.72
CA LYS A 150 2.54 -11.66 2.55
C LYS A 150 2.85 -12.88 3.43
N TYR A 151 2.55 -12.80 4.73
CA TYR A 151 2.77 -13.90 5.65
C TYR A 151 2.06 -15.20 5.23
N LEU A 152 0.79 -15.11 4.83
CA LEU A 152 0.01 -16.28 4.40
C LEU A 152 0.57 -16.89 3.12
N VAL A 153 0.93 -16.06 2.14
CA VAL A 153 1.53 -16.51 0.87
C VAL A 153 2.90 -17.14 1.10
N THR A 154 3.79 -16.53 1.89
CA THR A 154 5.10 -17.09 2.22
C THR A 154 4.95 -18.47 2.89
N ASN A 155 3.98 -18.63 3.78
CA ASN A 155 3.69 -19.93 4.40
C ASN A 155 3.15 -20.96 3.40
N LEU A 156 2.27 -20.54 2.49
CA LEU A 156 1.78 -21.41 1.43
C LEU A 156 2.93 -21.89 0.52
N TYR A 157 3.82 -20.98 0.13
CA TYR A 157 5.01 -21.33 -0.65
C TYR A 157 5.97 -22.25 0.13
N LYS A 158 6.13 -22.04 1.43
CA LYS A 158 6.88 -22.97 2.27
C LYS A 158 6.24 -24.37 2.30
N ASP A 159 4.91 -24.44 2.35
CA ASP A 159 4.20 -25.73 2.31
C ASP A 159 4.42 -26.47 0.98
N THR A 160 4.45 -25.75 -0.15
CA THR A 160 4.74 -26.38 -1.45
C THR A 160 6.18 -26.90 -1.50
N LEU A 161 7.16 -26.15 -1.00
CA LEU A 161 8.55 -26.62 -0.90
C LEU A 161 8.71 -27.86 0.00
N ASN A 162 7.96 -27.92 1.11
CA ASN A 162 7.97 -29.09 1.99
C ASN A 162 7.34 -30.31 1.32
N TYR A 163 6.25 -30.12 0.59
CA TYR A 163 5.61 -31.18 -0.19
C TYR A 163 6.60 -31.77 -1.21
N GLU A 164 7.30 -30.91 -1.96
CA GLU A 164 8.30 -31.33 -2.94
C GLU A 164 9.46 -32.10 -2.29
N LEU A 165 9.95 -31.61 -1.15
CA LEU A 165 11.01 -32.29 -0.41
C LEU A 165 10.58 -33.70 0.05
N ASN A 166 9.31 -33.88 0.39
CA ASN A 166 8.76 -35.19 0.74
C ASN A 166 8.59 -36.08 -0.52
N GLU A 167 8.13 -35.54 -1.65
CA GLU A 167 8.10 -36.25 -2.93
C GLU A 167 9.48 -36.78 -3.31
N PHE A 168 10.51 -35.95 -3.19
CA PHE A 168 11.89 -36.34 -3.48
C PHE A 168 12.37 -37.47 -2.57
N LYS A 169 12.05 -37.43 -1.27
CA LYS A 169 12.38 -38.51 -0.33
C LYS A 169 11.71 -39.82 -0.72
N ILE A 170 10.41 -39.78 -1.03
CA ILE A 170 9.65 -40.97 -1.46
C ILE A 170 10.24 -41.54 -2.75
N LYS A 171 10.53 -40.69 -3.75
CA LYS A 171 11.17 -41.09 -5.02
C LYS A 171 12.56 -41.72 -4.78
N ASN A 172 13.38 -41.15 -3.89
CA ASN A 172 14.70 -41.70 -3.57
C ASN A 172 14.62 -43.08 -2.90
N VAL A 173 13.72 -43.26 -1.93
CA VAL A 173 13.45 -44.58 -1.30
C VAL A 173 13.02 -45.62 -2.34
N ARG A 174 12.20 -45.21 -3.32
CA ARG A 174 11.79 -46.07 -4.43
C ARG A 174 12.98 -46.51 -5.29
N LEU A 175 13.88 -45.58 -5.63
CA LEU A 175 15.08 -45.87 -6.43
C LEU A 175 16.06 -46.80 -5.71
N GLN A 176 16.08 -46.78 -4.38
CA GLN A 176 16.86 -47.70 -3.56
C GLN A 176 16.25 -49.12 -3.47
N GLY A 177 15.16 -49.40 -4.19
CA GLY A 177 14.49 -50.70 -4.20
C GLY A 177 13.74 -51.03 -2.90
N THR A 178 13.53 -50.04 -2.04
CA THR A 178 12.86 -50.23 -0.75
C THR A 178 11.35 -50.07 -0.92
N LYS A 179 10.55 -50.91 -0.23
CA LYS A 179 9.09 -50.81 -0.24
C LYS A 179 8.65 -49.53 0.48
N ILE A 180 7.93 -48.66 -0.24
CA ILE A 180 7.38 -47.42 0.32
C ILE A 180 6.23 -47.77 1.28
N PRO A 181 6.19 -47.23 2.51
CA PRO A 181 5.03 -47.39 3.38
C PRO A 181 3.78 -46.76 2.76
N THR A 182 2.66 -47.48 2.76
CA THR A 182 1.38 -47.00 2.20
C THR A 182 0.93 -45.69 2.85
N ASP A 183 1.17 -45.54 4.15
CA ASP A 183 0.85 -44.33 4.92
C ASP A 183 1.61 -43.10 4.41
N SER A 184 2.84 -43.27 3.91
CA SER A 184 3.63 -42.17 3.34
C SER A 184 3.02 -41.62 2.05
N VAL A 185 2.37 -42.47 1.25
CA VAL A 185 1.70 -42.05 0.00
C VAL A 185 0.35 -41.37 0.29
N SER A 186 -0.44 -41.92 1.23
CA SER A 186 -1.71 -41.31 1.66
C SER A 186 -1.49 -39.93 2.27
N ASN A 187 -0.56 -39.81 3.22
CA ASN A 187 -0.23 -38.55 3.87
C ASN A 187 0.20 -37.46 2.86
N GLN A 188 0.86 -37.87 1.78
CA GLN A 188 1.34 -36.96 0.76
C GLN A 188 0.19 -36.45 -0.13
N THR A 189 -0.78 -37.31 -0.45
CA THR A 189 -2.00 -36.90 -1.15
C THR A 189 -2.84 -35.94 -0.28
N ASP A 190 -2.97 -36.24 1.01
CA ASP A 190 -3.65 -35.36 1.97
C ASP A 190 -2.94 -34.00 2.10
N TYR A 191 -1.61 -33.98 2.09
CA TYR A 191 -0.86 -32.73 2.14
C TYR A 191 -1.04 -31.88 0.87
N LYS A 192 -1.10 -32.52 -0.31
CA LYS A 192 -1.43 -31.86 -1.58
C LYS A 192 -2.83 -31.24 -1.55
N ASN A 193 -3.83 -31.97 -1.05
CA ASN A 193 -5.19 -31.48 -0.88
C ASN A 193 -5.26 -30.29 0.08
N PHE A 194 -4.49 -30.33 1.18
CA PHE A 194 -4.38 -29.22 2.11
C PHE A 194 -3.80 -27.95 1.47
N ILE A 195 -2.76 -28.08 0.64
CA ILE A 195 -2.20 -26.97 -0.15
C ILE A 195 -3.27 -26.40 -1.10
N ASN A 196 -4.05 -27.26 -1.77
CA ASN A 196 -5.12 -26.80 -2.65
C ASN A 196 -6.17 -25.98 -1.89
N ILE A 197 -6.66 -26.49 -0.75
CA ILE A 197 -7.64 -25.80 0.11
C ILE A 197 -7.09 -24.45 0.57
N LYS A 198 -5.81 -24.39 0.99
CA LYS A 198 -5.16 -23.13 1.37
C LYS A 198 -5.10 -22.16 0.20
N THR A 199 -4.76 -22.63 -0.99
CA THR A 199 -4.71 -21.81 -2.20
C THR A 199 -6.08 -21.20 -2.51
N ALA A 200 -7.14 -22.02 -2.49
CA ALA A 200 -8.51 -21.54 -2.73
C ALA A 200 -8.96 -20.52 -1.67
N LYS A 201 -8.67 -20.75 -0.39
CA LYS A 201 -8.97 -19.77 0.67
C LYS A 201 -8.21 -18.45 0.48
N LEU A 202 -6.97 -18.53 0.01
CA LEU A 202 -6.14 -17.36 -0.21
C LEU A 202 -6.59 -16.56 -1.44
N HIS A 203 -7.06 -17.24 -2.49
CA HIS A 203 -7.70 -16.62 -3.64
C HIS A 203 -8.90 -15.76 -3.22
N GLU A 204 -9.82 -16.32 -2.41
CA GLU A 204 -10.98 -15.59 -1.89
C GLU A 204 -10.57 -14.41 -0.99
N TYR A 205 -9.55 -14.60 -0.16
CA TYR A 205 -9.02 -13.52 0.68
C TYR A 205 -8.48 -12.36 -0.16
N VAL A 206 -7.72 -12.65 -1.23
CA VAL A 206 -7.21 -11.62 -2.16
C VAL A 206 -8.36 -10.92 -2.88
N ALA A 207 -9.39 -11.64 -3.30
CA ALA A 207 -10.60 -11.04 -3.89
C ALA A 207 -11.27 -10.04 -2.92
N GLY A 208 -11.35 -10.38 -1.63
CA GLY A 208 -11.81 -9.46 -0.59
C GLY A 208 -10.96 -8.20 -0.46
N LEU A 209 -9.62 -8.34 -0.51
CA LEU A 209 -8.70 -7.20 -0.46
C LEU A 209 -8.84 -6.27 -1.67
N ILE A 210 -9.09 -6.82 -2.86
CA ILE A 210 -9.35 -6.03 -4.08
C ILE A 210 -10.60 -5.17 -3.91
N ILE A 211 -11.68 -5.73 -3.37
CA ILE A 211 -12.94 -5.00 -3.11
C ILE A 211 -12.70 -3.87 -2.09
N GLN A 212 -11.98 -4.17 -1.01
CA GLN A 212 -11.65 -3.19 0.01
C GLN A 212 -10.80 -2.04 -0.55
N LEU A 213 -9.74 -2.35 -1.31
CA LEU A 213 -8.89 -1.35 -1.95
C LEU A 213 -9.68 -0.50 -2.96
N ASN A 214 -10.56 -1.12 -3.74
CA ASN A 214 -11.41 -0.41 -4.70
C ASN A 214 -12.28 0.65 -3.99
N LYS A 215 -12.91 0.28 -2.87
CA LYS A 215 -13.69 1.23 -2.06
C LYS A 215 -12.81 2.39 -1.57
N LEU A 216 -11.65 2.09 -0.99
CA LEU A 216 -10.71 3.10 -0.49
C LEU A 216 -10.26 4.05 -1.59
N ALA A 217 -9.93 3.52 -2.77
CA ALA A 217 -9.45 4.30 -3.89
C ALA A 217 -10.54 5.22 -4.49
N GLU A 218 -11.79 4.76 -4.53
CA GLU A 218 -12.93 5.58 -4.94
C GLU A 218 -13.17 6.74 -3.97
N GLU A 219 -13.14 6.46 -2.66
CA GLU A 219 -13.30 7.49 -1.64
C GLU A 219 -12.14 8.49 -1.63
N PHE A 220 -10.91 8.00 -1.80
CA PHE A 220 -9.71 8.82 -1.91
C PHE A 220 -9.78 9.76 -3.11
N ASN A 221 -10.12 9.24 -4.30
CA ASN A 221 -10.18 10.06 -5.52
C ASN A 221 -11.26 11.14 -5.46
N LYS A 222 -12.42 10.84 -4.83
CA LYS A 222 -13.47 11.83 -4.55
C LYS A 222 -12.95 12.97 -3.67
N CYS A 223 -12.15 12.65 -2.66
CA CYS A 223 -11.59 13.65 -1.74
C CYS A 223 -10.41 14.43 -2.33
N ASN A 224 -9.57 13.77 -3.13
CA ASN A 224 -8.33 14.34 -3.66
C ASN A 224 -8.54 15.17 -4.95
N ARG A 225 -9.75 15.14 -5.55
CA ARG A 225 -10.04 15.76 -6.86
C ARG A 225 -8.99 15.40 -7.91
N SER A 226 -8.56 14.12 -7.89
CA SER A 226 -7.57 13.60 -8.82
C SER A 226 -8.00 13.89 -10.27
N LYS A 227 -7.03 14.22 -11.13
CA LYS A 227 -7.27 14.51 -12.55
C LYS A 227 -7.83 13.31 -13.31
N LEU A 228 -7.51 12.09 -12.86
CA LEU A 228 -7.90 10.84 -13.52
C LEU A 228 -8.74 10.02 -12.55
N LYS A 229 -9.98 9.74 -12.92
CA LYS A 229 -10.93 9.08 -12.03
C LYS A 229 -10.55 7.61 -11.86
N TRP A 230 -10.87 7.06 -10.70
CA TRP A 230 -10.66 5.64 -10.43
C TRP A 230 -11.42 4.72 -11.40
N SER A 231 -12.60 5.16 -11.87
CA SER A 231 -13.37 4.43 -12.87
C SER A 231 -12.65 4.36 -14.20
N GLU A 232 -12.12 5.49 -14.69
CA GLU A 232 -11.40 5.57 -15.97
C GLU A 232 -10.18 4.65 -15.95
N PHE A 233 -9.41 4.65 -14.85
CA PHE A 233 -8.29 3.72 -14.67
C PHE A 233 -8.69 2.23 -14.75
N LYS A 234 -9.85 1.86 -14.19
CA LYS A 234 -10.34 0.47 -14.26
C LYS A 234 -10.82 0.11 -15.66
N ASP A 235 -11.49 1.03 -16.33
CA ASP A 235 -11.98 0.83 -17.69
C ASP A 235 -10.81 0.62 -18.66
N ASP A 236 -9.73 1.41 -18.52
CA ASP A 236 -8.49 1.26 -19.29
C ASP A 236 -7.85 -0.12 -19.05
N LEU A 237 -7.73 -0.54 -17.79
CA LEU A 237 -7.20 -1.87 -17.42
C LEU A 237 -8.02 -3.02 -18.01
N GLN A 238 -9.36 -2.89 -18.05
CA GLN A 238 -10.24 -3.89 -18.63
C GLN A 238 -10.11 -3.96 -20.16
N GLN A 239 -9.81 -2.85 -20.82
CA GLN A 239 -9.54 -2.84 -22.26
C GLN A 239 -8.21 -3.51 -22.59
N GLU A 240 -7.18 -3.31 -21.77
CA GLU A 240 -5.86 -3.92 -21.96
C GLU A 240 -5.83 -5.43 -21.69
N THR A 241 -6.76 -5.95 -20.88
CA THR A 241 -6.84 -7.40 -20.55
C THR A 241 -7.73 -8.22 -21.49
N ASN A 242 -8.47 -7.58 -22.40
CA ASN A 242 -9.34 -8.25 -23.39
C ASN A 242 -8.68 -8.42 -24.77
N TYR A 243 -7.36 -8.22 -24.88
CA TYR A 243 -6.52 -8.52 -26.04
C TYR A 243 -5.49 -9.59 -25.68
#